data_AF-A0A2T4BZF4-F1
#
_entry.id   AF-A0A2T4BZF4-F1
#
_cell.length_a   1.000
_cell.length_b   1.000
_cell.length_c   1.000
_cell.angle_alpha   90.00
_cell.angle_beta   90.00
_cell.angle_gamma   90.00
#
_symmetry.space_group_name_H-M   'P 1'
#
loop_
_entity.id
_entity.type
_entity.pdbx_description
1 polymer ?
#
loop_
_entity_poly.entity_id
_entity_poly.type
_entity_poly.pdbx_seq_one_letter_code
_entity_poly.pdbx_strand_id
1 'polypeptide(L)'
;MLVGICGSICSGKKTVAQYLVEHHGFKHLYLRNPESVADQQATENSSPSLDGSNAASSNALAMSNGSTSSHVFSTAEELLDFVTRRWRSRFVTTDIPTEKVLDVFIRRPFFLLISIDAPLTPLLNMTNTNPNLLI
;
A
#
# COMPACT_ATOMS: atom_id res chain seq x y z
N MET A 1 -2.13 18.44 4.53
CA MET A 1 -2.49 18.10 3.17
C MET A 1 -2.49 16.60 3.08
N LEU A 2 -3.59 16.01 2.59
CA LEU A 2 -3.76 14.57 2.44
C LEU A 2 -3.79 14.23 0.96
N VAL A 3 -2.92 13.33 0.54
CA VAL A 3 -2.88 12.84 -0.84
C VAL A 3 -3.33 11.38 -0.85
N GLY A 4 -4.44 11.12 -1.52
CA GLY A 4 -4.89 9.77 -1.84
C GLY A 4 -4.34 9.34 -3.19
N ILE A 5 -3.76 8.15 -3.28
CA ILE A 5 -3.29 7.59 -4.55
C ILE A 5 -4.18 6.41 -4.92
N CYS A 6 -4.80 6.48 -6.09
CA CYS A 6 -5.62 5.43 -6.70
C CYS A 6 -5.00 5.01 -8.03
N GLY A 7 -5.24 3.79 -8.49
CA GLY A 7 -4.75 3.30 -9.78
C GLY A 7 -4.90 1.81 -9.96
N SER A 8 -4.78 1.37 -11.22
CA SER A 8 -4.86 -0.04 -11.63
C SER A 8 -3.76 -0.91 -11.00
N ILE A 9 -3.87 -2.23 -11.15
CA ILE A 9 -2.81 -3.15 -10.70
C ILE A 9 -1.51 -2.84 -11.46
N CYS A 10 -0.37 -2.91 -10.77
CA CYS A 10 0.95 -2.59 -11.33
C CYS A 10 1.13 -1.17 -11.89
N SER A 11 0.21 -0.23 -11.60
CA SER A 11 0.32 1.19 -12.01
C SER A 11 1.51 1.95 -11.41
N GLY A 12 2.23 1.38 -10.45
CA GLY A 12 3.31 2.07 -9.75
C GLY A 12 2.85 2.97 -8.60
N LYS A 13 1.59 2.84 -8.13
CA LYS A 13 1.07 3.61 -6.99
C LYS A 13 1.96 3.59 -5.74
N LYS A 14 2.57 2.44 -5.42
CA LYS A 14 3.49 2.30 -4.29
C LYS A 14 4.79 3.08 -4.52
N THR A 15 5.30 3.08 -5.74
CA THR A 15 6.49 3.84 -6.14
C THR A 15 6.26 5.33 -5.98
N VAL A 16 5.10 5.84 -6.42
CA VAL A 16 4.75 7.26 -6.25
C VAL A 16 4.59 7.62 -4.77
N ALA A 17 3.97 6.75 -3.96
CA ALA A 17 3.88 6.96 -2.51
C ALA A 17 5.27 7.05 -1.88
N GLN A 18 6.18 6.13 -2.23
CA GLN A 18 7.56 6.15 -1.75
C GLN A 18 8.31 7.42 -2.17
N TYR A 19 8.15 7.84 -3.42
CA TYR A 19 8.76 9.07 -3.93
C TYR A 19 8.30 10.31 -3.14
N LEU A 20 7.01 10.42 -2.82
CA LEU A 20 6.48 11.51 -2.00
C LEU A 20 7.03 11.50 -0.57
N VAL A 21 7.23 10.31 0.00
CA VAL A 21 7.82 10.16 1.33
C VAL A 21 9.28 10.61 1.32
N GLU A 22 10.07 10.11 0.37
CA GLU A 22 11.52 10.33 0.29
C GLU A 22 11.89 11.77 -0.11
N HIS A 23 11.27 12.30 -1.17
CA HIS A 23 11.64 13.61 -1.71
C HIS A 23 10.86 14.78 -1.10
N HIS A 24 9.63 14.53 -0.64
CA HIS A 24 8.75 15.60 -0.14
C HIS A 24 8.43 15.50 1.36
N GLY A 25 8.98 14.50 2.05
CA GLY A 25 8.81 14.32 3.50
C GLY A 25 7.36 14.00 3.90
N PHE A 26 6.62 13.32 3.02
CA PHE A 26 5.26 12.88 3.36
C PHE A 26 5.31 11.75 4.39
N LYS A 27 4.27 11.69 5.24
CA LYS A 27 4.04 10.57 6.15
C LYS A 27 3.06 9.60 5.51
N HIS A 28 3.47 8.35 5.38
CA HIS A 28 2.61 7.31 4.83
C HIS A 28 1.62 6.84 5.90
N LEU A 29 0.34 6.86 5.55
CA LEU A 29 -0.75 6.35 6.36
C LEU A 29 -1.32 5.11 5.67
N TYR A 30 -1.59 4.08 6.46
CA TYR A 30 -2.19 2.83 6.01
C TYR A 30 -3.57 2.68 6.61
N LEU A 31 -4.49 2.14 5.82
CA LEU A 31 -5.81 1.74 6.30
C LEU A 31 -5.84 0.22 6.34
N ARG A 32 -6.19 -0.36 7.50
CA ARG A 32 -6.33 -1.81 7.62
C ARG A 32 -7.41 -2.28 6.66
N ASN A 33 -7.02 -3.01 5.62
CA ASN A 33 -7.97 -3.64 4.73
C ASN A 33 -8.53 -4.91 5.40
N PRO A 34 -9.85 -5.04 5.59
CA PRO A 34 -10.43 -6.25 6.16
C PRO A 34 -10.25 -7.48 5.27
N GLU A 35 -9.85 -7.34 4.00
CA GLU A 35 -9.65 -8.49 3.09
C GLU A 35 -8.26 -9.12 3.18
N SER A 36 -7.37 -8.60 4.03
CA SER A 36 -6.03 -9.17 4.25
C SER A 36 -6.03 -10.48 5.05
N VAL A 37 -7.21 -11.07 5.31
CA VAL A 37 -7.39 -12.36 6.01
C VAL A 37 -7.79 -13.51 5.09
N ALA A 38 -7.87 -13.31 3.77
CA ALA A 38 -8.40 -14.32 2.84
C ALA A 38 -7.39 -14.91 1.82
N ASP A 39 -6.07 -14.80 2.06
CA ASP A 39 -5.05 -15.50 1.26
C ASP A 39 -3.96 -16.11 2.16
N GLN A 40 -4.35 -17.04 3.03
CA GLN A 40 -3.48 -18.08 3.58
C GLN A 40 -4.30 -19.35 3.82
N GLN A 41 -4.45 -20.22 2.82
CA GLN A 41 -4.71 -21.65 3.07
C GLN A 41 -4.46 -22.52 1.83
N ALA A 42 -3.34 -23.26 1.84
CA ALA A 42 -3.31 -24.69 1.59
C ALA A 42 -1.86 -25.23 1.63
N THR A 43 -1.44 -25.82 2.75
CA THR A 43 -0.89 -27.18 2.71
C THR A 43 -1.03 -27.86 4.07
N GLU A 44 -1.61 -29.04 4.04
CA GLU A 44 -1.91 -29.95 5.14
C GLU A 44 -0.62 -30.59 5.68
N ASN A 45 -0.46 -30.66 7.00
CA ASN A 45 -0.21 -31.92 7.72
C ASN A 45 0.00 -31.67 9.22
N SER A 46 -0.95 -32.15 10.00
CA SER A 46 -0.86 -32.26 11.45
C SER A 46 0.03 -33.44 11.83
N SER A 47 1.15 -33.18 12.48
CA SER A 47 1.73 -34.07 13.50
C SER A 47 2.42 -33.21 14.55
N PRO A 48 2.10 -33.35 15.86
CA PRO A 48 2.44 -32.35 16.87
C PRO A 48 3.74 -32.68 17.61
N SER A 49 4.63 -31.70 17.77
CA SER A 49 5.62 -31.60 18.87
C SER A 49 6.11 -30.15 18.91
N LEU A 50 5.75 -29.36 19.93
CA LEU A 50 6.58 -29.03 21.09
C LEU A 50 7.94 -28.40 20.71
N ASP A 51 8.09 -27.08 20.76
CA ASP A 51 8.70 -26.34 21.88
C ASP A 51 8.86 -24.85 21.54
N GLY A 52 8.92 -24.01 22.58
CA GLY A 52 8.82 -22.56 22.48
C GLY A 52 10.06 -21.81 21.97
N SER A 53 9.88 -20.48 21.89
CA SER A 53 10.85 -19.40 21.65
C SER A 53 10.83 -18.79 20.25
N ASN A 54 10.02 -17.73 20.15
CA ASN A 54 10.05 -16.72 19.11
C ASN A 54 11.46 -16.10 18.95
N ALA A 55 11.94 -15.94 17.71
CA ALA A 55 12.50 -14.70 17.17
C ALA A 55 13.16 -14.95 15.80
N ALA A 56 12.91 -14.02 14.86
CA ALA A 56 13.54 -13.86 13.54
C ALA A 56 12.97 -14.78 12.42
N SER A 57 12.43 -14.32 11.30
CA SER A 57 12.49 -13.00 10.65
C SER A 57 11.31 -12.82 9.70
N SER A 58 10.24 -12.19 10.18
CA SER A 58 9.22 -11.56 9.35
C SER A 58 9.77 -10.24 8.80
N ASN A 59 10.62 -10.33 7.78
CA ASN A 59 11.08 -9.16 7.05
C ASN A 59 10.58 -9.22 5.60
N ALA A 60 9.27 -9.03 5.44
CA ALA A 60 8.73 -8.49 4.19
C ALA A 60 9.19 -7.02 4.09
N LEU A 61 10.46 -6.85 3.73
CA LEU A 61 11.13 -5.65 3.21
C LEU A 61 10.46 -4.32 3.62
N ALA A 62 10.58 -4.00 4.91
CA ALA A 62 10.73 -2.62 5.31
C ALA A 62 12.03 -2.12 4.67
N MET A 63 11.91 -1.40 3.55
CA MET A 63 13.00 -0.60 3.02
C MET A 63 13.26 0.49 4.07
N SER A 64 14.11 0.15 5.03
CA SER A 64 14.55 1.01 6.12
C SER A 64 15.64 1.91 5.57
N ASN A 65 15.22 3.02 4.97
CA ASN A 65 16.12 4.17 4.81
C ASN A 65 15.33 5.43 5.18
N GLY A 66 15.39 5.79 6.46
CA GLY A 66 14.73 6.95 7.04
C GLY A 66 13.59 6.55 7.98
N SER A 67 13.63 7.07 9.19
CA SER A 67 12.60 6.95 10.22
C SER A 67 11.27 7.59 9.79
N THR A 68 10.56 6.98 8.85
CA THR A 68 9.26 7.47 8.38
C THR A 68 8.18 6.89 9.28
N SER A 69 7.60 7.72 10.15
CA SER A 69 6.52 7.36 11.07
C SER A 69 5.28 6.89 10.28
N SER A 70 5.22 5.60 9.99
CA SER A 70 4.06 4.94 9.40
C SER A 70 2.98 4.76 10.46
N HIS A 71 1.74 5.16 10.17
CA HIS A 71 0.60 4.96 11.06
C HIS A 71 -0.47 4.13 10.36
N VAL A 72 -0.95 3.10 11.07
CA VAL A 72 -2.03 2.21 10.61
C VAL A 72 -3.31 2.57 11.36
N PHE A 73 -4.41 2.75 10.63
CA PHE A 73 -5.73 3.03 11.18
C PHE A 73 -6.70 1.90 10.89
N SER A 74 -7.69 1.70 11.77
CA SER A 74 -8.72 0.68 11.57
C SER A 74 -9.90 1.21 10.76
N THR A 75 -10.20 2.51 10.85
CA THR A 75 -11.31 3.16 10.13
C THR A 75 -10.84 4.40 9.39
N ALA A 76 -11.53 4.72 8.28
CA ALA A 76 -11.23 5.91 7.49
C ALA A 76 -11.55 7.21 8.25
N GLU A 77 -12.54 7.19 9.12
CA GLU A 77 -12.93 8.34 9.94
C GLU A 77 -11.84 8.69 10.95
N GLU A 78 -11.24 7.69 11.60
CA GLU A 78 -10.12 7.88 12.54
C GLU A 78 -8.89 8.45 11.82
N LEU A 79 -8.57 7.92 10.63
CA LEU A 79 -7.52 8.46 9.77
C LEU A 79 -7.81 9.92 9.42
N LEU A 80 -9.06 10.23 9.03
CA LEU A 80 -9.44 11.59 8.69
C LEU A 80 -9.30 12.54 9.87
N ASP A 81 -9.77 12.14 11.06
CA ASP A 81 -9.67 12.96 12.26
C ASP A 81 -8.20 13.20 12.67
N PHE A 82 -7.36 12.18 12.55
CA PHE A 82 -5.91 12.28 12.78
C PHE A 82 -5.24 13.31 11.85
N VAL A 83 -5.64 13.31 10.57
CA VAL A 83 -5.12 14.20 9.54
C VAL A 83 -5.68 15.61 9.67
N THR A 84 -6.97 15.73 9.99
CA THR A 84 -7.67 17.03 10.14
C THR A 84 -7.04 17.85 11.27
N ARG A 85 -6.71 17.21 12.40
CA ARG A 85 -5.97 17.84 13.51
C ARG A 85 -4.58 18.33 13.12
N ARG A 86 -3.97 17.75 12.09
CA ARG A 86 -2.62 18.10 11.57
C ARG A 86 -2.66 18.50 10.11
N TRP A 87 -3.68 19.23 9.68
CA TRP A 87 -3.90 19.53 8.25
C TRP A 87 -2.74 20.29 7.58
N ARG A 88 -1.84 20.94 8.34
CA ARG A 88 -0.62 21.59 7.81
C ARG A 88 0.51 20.60 7.50
N SER A 89 0.46 19.39 8.07
CA SER A 89 1.43 18.31 7.80
C SER A 89 1.10 17.58 6.49
N ARG A 90 2.09 16.91 5.92
CA ARG A 90 1.97 16.20 4.62
C ARG A 90 1.73 14.71 4.85
N PHE A 91 0.62 14.20 4.32
CA PHE A 91 0.21 12.80 4.47
C PHE A 91 -0.12 12.19 3.12
N VAL A 92 0.25 10.93 2.93
CA VAL A 92 -0.08 10.13 1.75
C VAL A 92 -0.76 8.83 2.17
N THR A 93 -1.75 8.37 1.43
CA THR A 93 -2.40 7.06 1.60
C THR A 93 -2.61 6.39 0.25
N THR A 94 -2.33 5.08 0.17
CA THR A 94 -2.59 4.25 -1.02
C THR A 94 -3.84 3.39 -0.88
N ASP A 95 -4.42 3.32 0.32
CA ASP A 95 -5.42 2.34 0.69
C ASP A 95 -6.80 3.02 0.77
N ILE A 96 -7.38 3.34 -0.39
CA ILE A 96 -8.74 3.85 -0.52
C ILE A 96 -9.60 2.75 -1.16
N PRO A 97 -10.15 1.80 -0.38
CA PRO A 97 -10.77 0.61 -0.91
C PRO A 97 -12.22 0.80 -1.41
N THR A 98 -12.92 1.85 -0.96
CA THR A 98 -14.37 1.98 -1.17
C THR A 98 -14.77 3.42 -1.49
N GLU A 99 -15.72 3.59 -2.40
CA GLU A 99 -16.31 4.89 -2.76
C GLU A 99 -16.80 5.67 -1.53
N LYS A 100 -17.47 5.00 -0.59
CA LYS A 100 -17.94 5.61 0.67
C LYS A 100 -16.82 6.28 1.47
N VAL A 101 -15.62 5.68 1.47
CA VAL A 101 -14.45 6.24 2.16
C VAL A 101 -13.94 7.46 1.39
N LEU A 102 -13.93 7.38 0.06
CA LEU A 102 -13.57 8.50 -0.80
C LEU A 102 -14.51 9.70 -0.61
N ASP A 103 -15.83 9.48 -0.53
CA ASP A 103 -16.84 10.52 -0.29
C ASP A 103 -16.60 11.31 1.00
N VAL A 104 -16.05 10.64 2.02
CA VAL A 104 -15.68 11.28 3.29
C VAL A 104 -14.46 12.18 3.11
N PHE A 105 -13.48 11.75 2.31
CA PHE A 105 -12.26 12.50 2.06
C PHE A 105 -12.44 13.70 1.11
N ILE A 106 -13.20 13.54 0.02
CA ILE A 106 -13.40 14.61 -0.99
C ILE A 106 -14.16 15.82 -0.44
N ARG A 107 -14.96 15.64 0.61
CA ARG A 107 -15.68 16.74 1.28
C ARG A 107 -14.74 17.71 2.00
N ARG A 108 -13.45 17.39 2.12
CA ARG A 108 -12.45 18.21 2.82
C ARG A 108 -11.56 18.96 1.83
N PRO A 109 -11.33 20.27 2.03
CA PRO A 109 -10.61 21.11 1.06
C PRO A 109 -9.10 20.84 0.99
N PHE A 110 -8.54 20.01 1.88
CA PHE A 110 -7.11 19.67 1.95
C PHE A 110 -6.78 18.29 1.37
N PHE A 111 -7.76 17.61 0.77
CA PHE A 111 -7.61 16.30 0.17
C PHE A 111 -7.36 16.41 -1.33
N LEU A 112 -6.38 15.66 -1.83
CA LEU A 112 -6.05 15.54 -3.24
C LEU A 112 -6.06 14.06 -3.62
N LEU A 113 -6.90 13.66 -4.58
CA LEU A 113 -6.87 12.32 -5.16
C LEU A 113 -6.03 12.33 -6.44
N ILE A 114 -5.05 11.44 -6.52
CA ILE A 114 -4.21 11.21 -7.69
C ILE A 114 -4.57 9.84 -8.25
N SER A 115 -5.06 9.80 -9.49
CA SER A 115 -5.23 8.55 -10.23
C SER A 115 -3.98 8.29 -11.08
N ILE A 116 -3.40 7.11 -10.95
CA ILE A 116 -2.24 6.66 -11.71
C ILE A 116 -2.71 5.53 -12.63
N ASP A 117 -2.48 5.74 -13.92
CA ASP A 117 -2.66 4.72 -14.94
C ASP A 117 -1.30 4.35 -15.54
N ALA A 118 -1.13 3.08 -15.88
CA ALA A 118 0.08 2.61 -16.54
C ALA A 118 -0.31 1.82 -17.79
N PRO A 119 0.33 2.10 -18.95
CA PRO A 119 0.11 1.31 -20.14
C PRO A 119 0.58 -0.13 -19.89
N LEU A 120 -0.27 -1.12 -20.22
CA LEU A 120 0.01 -2.55 -20.05
C LEU A 120 1.09 -3.08 -21.02
N THR A 121 1.67 -2.22 -21.86
CA THR A 121 2.66 -2.59 -22.88
C THR A 121 3.94 -3.26 -22.37
N PRO A 122 4.42 -3.07 -21.12
CA PRO A 122 5.59 -3.82 -20.64
C PRO A 122 5.33 -5.32 -20.44
N LEU A 123 4.07 -5.73 -20.19
CA LEU A 123 3.74 -7.13 -19.89
C LEU A 123 3.71 -8.00 -21.16
N LEU A 124 3.23 -7.45 -22.27
CA LEU A 124 3.12 -8.15 -23.56
C LEU A 124 4.48 -8.37 -24.24
N ASN A 125 5.49 -7.58 -23.90
CA ASN A 125 6.82 -7.71 -24.50
C ASN A 125 7.74 -8.71 -23.75
N MET A 126 7.36 -9.19 -22.55
CA MET A 126 8.13 -10.22 -21.84
C MET A 126 7.73 -11.66 -22.19
N THR A 127 6.55 -11.90 -22.74
CA THR A 127 6.13 -13.25 -23.16
C THR A 127 6.57 -13.61 -24.58
N ASN A 128 7.05 -12.64 -25.36
CA ASN A 128 7.49 -12.82 -26.74
C ASN A 128 9.01 -12.59 -26.86
N THR A 129 9.80 -13.31 -26.07
CA THR A 129 11.26 -13.31 -26.23
C THR A 129 11.86 -14.69 -25.95
N ASN A 130 11.31 -15.72 -26.60
CA ASN A 130 12.04 -16.98 -26.84
C ASN A 130 11.63 -17.59 -28.19
N PRO A 131 12.17 -17.09 -29.33
CA PRO A 131 12.08 -17.80 -30.61
C PRO A 131 13.19 -18.85 -30.83
N ASN A 132 13.98 -19.22 -29.80
CA ASN A 132 15.12 -20.13 -29.94
C ASN A 132 14.90 -21.49 -29.26
N LEU A 133 13.91 -22.24 -29.74
CA LEU A 133 13.83 -23.68 -29.50
C LEU A 133 13.43 -24.39 -30.81
N LEU A 134 14.28 -24.26 -31.83
CA LEU A 134 14.19 -25.03 -33.07
C LEU A 134 15.56 -25.11 -33.76
N ILE A 135 16.50 -25.80 -33.12
CA ILE A 135 17.61 -26.52 -33.77
C ILE A 135 17.83 -27.81 -32.98
#